data_AF-A0AA96CA14-F1
#
_entry.id   AF-A0AA96CA14-F1
#
_cell.length_a   1.000
_cell.length_b   1.000
_cell.length_c   1.000
_cell.angle_alpha   90.00
_cell.angle_beta   90.00
_cell.angle_gamma   90.00
#
_symmetry.space_group_name_H-M   'P 1'
#
loop_
_entity.id
_entity.type
_entity.pdbx_description
1 polymer ?
#
loop_
_entity_poly.entity_id
_entity_poly.type
_entity_poly.pdbx_seq_one_letter_code
_entity_poly.pdbx_strand_id
1 'polypeptide(L)'
;MRHYTSLTLRYHSADKAYKSHNKGLRAALLKKIIFAIIGCSLLLALSGALTYAVTVGSIKVGLISKGDPGKSEACERYGLPFYEKYNQELASNDYLPFAIASLNVYKYKFNSEFTLSYYASQFQLIADADHINPDMDIHFRDGAEPLAIAAFRGTRFTNFWDWYANFSWFTGFLPIDNAYDSARRDFAKARDRVQQLAPGKTIRWIATGHSLGGGLAQHIAFGFPCVSAVVLDTSFVTNKHVYDAPHDAAVIVHLHDKRDELTKLHHWIFKEQDTPTYRWYPLKLVPKGTMGHDSLRFVVGMSGMATNCQVRSDCQIPKTDLRAANIYCPTYGRKDEVCQPILKKLGLLNK
;
A
#
# COMPACT_ATOMS: atom_id res chain seq x y z
N MET A 1 -60.89 -27.22 -17.52
CA MET A 1 -59.99 -26.06 -17.79
C MET A 1 -59.13 -25.62 -16.59
N ARG A 2 -58.81 -26.48 -15.60
CA ARG A 2 -57.88 -26.15 -14.48
C ARG A 2 -56.59 -26.99 -14.43
N HIS A 3 -56.38 -27.91 -15.38
CA HIS A 3 -55.18 -28.76 -15.40
C HIS A 3 -54.04 -28.27 -16.31
N TYR A 4 -54.24 -27.27 -17.16
CA TYR A 4 -53.19 -26.76 -18.06
C TYR A 4 -52.33 -25.63 -17.47
N THR A 5 -52.75 -24.99 -16.37
CA THR A 5 -52.03 -23.84 -15.77
C THR A 5 -50.87 -24.26 -14.84
N SER A 6 -50.84 -25.52 -14.40
CA SER A 6 -49.82 -26.05 -13.47
C SER A 6 -48.50 -26.43 -14.18
N LEU A 7 -48.59 -26.87 -15.44
CA LEU A 7 -47.41 -27.31 -16.21
C LEU A 7 -46.55 -26.14 -16.71
N THR A 8 -47.15 -25.02 -17.09
CA THR A 8 -46.42 -23.82 -17.55
C THR A 8 -45.62 -23.14 -16.45
N LEU A 9 -46.11 -23.14 -15.20
CA LEU A 9 -45.39 -22.58 -14.05
C LEU A 9 -44.15 -23.40 -13.66
N ARG A 10 -44.20 -24.72 -13.77
CA ARG A 10 -43.01 -25.58 -13.52
C ARG A 10 -41.93 -25.39 -14.58
N TYR A 11 -42.33 -25.22 -15.84
CA TYR A 11 -41.39 -25.02 -16.96
C TYR A 11 -40.63 -23.69 -16.85
N HIS A 12 -41.28 -22.61 -16.43
CA HIS A 12 -40.62 -21.32 -16.21
C HIS A 12 -39.66 -21.30 -15.01
N SER A 13 -39.92 -22.08 -13.96
CA SER A 13 -38.98 -22.19 -12.83
C SER A 13 -37.72 -22.98 -13.21
N ALA A 14 -37.88 -24.06 -14.00
CA ALA A 14 -36.78 -24.89 -14.47
C ALA A 14 -35.87 -24.13 -15.46
N ASP A 15 -36.44 -23.32 -16.35
CA ASP A 15 -35.67 -22.50 -17.30
C ASP A 15 -34.84 -21.40 -16.59
N LYS A 16 -35.38 -20.79 -15.53
CA LYS A 16 -34.61 -19.83 -14.70
C LYS A 16 -33.47 -20.50 -13.95
N ALA A 17 -33.68 -21.68 -13.38
CA ALA A 17 -32.64 -22.44 -12.69
C ALA A 17 -31.53 -22.90 -13.67
N TYR A 18 -31.91 -23.38 -14.86
CA TYR A 18 -30.97 -23.78 -15.90
C TYR A 18 -30.13 -22.61 -16.43
N LYS A 19 -30.75 -21.43 -16.66
CA LYS A 19 -30.04 -20.21 -17.08
C LYS A 19 -29.11 -19.67 -16.00
N SER A 20 -29.47 -19.78 -14.71
CA SER A 20 -28.61 -19.38 -13.59
C SER A 20 -27.39 -20.31 -13.46
N HIS A 21 -27.59 -21.63 -13.53
CA HIS A 21 -26.51 -22.61 -13.47
C HIS A 21 -25.50 -22.46 -14.63
N ASN A 22 -26.00 -22.24 -15.85
CA ASN A 22 -25.14 -22.04 -17.02
C ASN A 22 -24.36 -20.71 -17.01
N LYS A 23 -24.89 -19.66 -16.37
CA LYS A 23 -24.12 -18.41 -16.16
C LYS A 23 -22.94 -18.63 -15.21
N GLY A 24 -23.14 -19.39 -14.13
CA GLY A 24 -22.07 -19.77 -13.20
C GLY A 24 -20.97 -20.59 -13.87
N LEU A 25 -21.36 -21.59 -14.67
CA LEU A 25 -20.42 -22.47 -15.37
C LEU A 25 -19.57 -21.70 -16.42
N ARG A 26 -20.21 -20.82 -17.20
CA ARG A 26 -19.51 -19.98 -18.18
C ARG A 26 -18.55 -18.99 -17.52
N ALA A 27 -18.94 -18.38 -16.40
CA ALA A 27 -18.06 -17.49 -15.64
C ALA A 27 -16.86 -18.23 -15.05
N ALA A 28 -17.06 -19.45 -14.55
CA ALA A 28 -15.97 -20.28 -14.02
C ALA A 28 -15.00 -20.74 -15.13
N LEU A 29 -15.53 -21.15 -16.30
CA LEU A 29 -14.71 -21.54 -17.45
C LEU A 29 -13.92 -20.35 -18.01
N LEU A 30 -14.55 -19.19 -18.15
CA LEU A 30 -13.89 -17.96 -18.60
C LEU A 30 -12.75 -17.56 -17.65
N LYS A 31 -12.97 -17.65 -16.33
CA LYS A 31 -11.90 -17.45 -15.35
C LYS A 31 -10.73 -18.41 -15.56
N LYS A 32 -10.98 -19.71 -15.75
CA LYS A 32 -9.93 -20.70 -16.00
C LYS A 32 -9.13 -20.42 -17.29
N ILE A 33 -9.82 -20.03 -18.37
CA ILE A 33 -9.17 -19.68 -19.64
C ILE A 33 -8.30 -18.43 -19.47
N ILE A 34 -8.81 -17.39 -18.79
CA ILE A 34 -8.03 -16.18 -18.49
C ILE A 34 -6.78 -16.51 -17.68
N PHE A 35 -6.90 -17.32 -16.62
CA PHE A 35 -5.75 -17.76 -15.83
C PHE A 35 -4.72 -18.55 -16.66
N ALA A 36 -5.17 -19.42 -17.58
CA ALA A 36 -4.28 -20.17 -18.46
C ALA A 36 -3.55 -19.28 -19.45
N ILE A 37 -4.23 -18.29 -20.05
CA ILE A 37 -3.62 -17.31 -20.96
C ILE A 37 -2.56 -16.49 -20.22
N ILE A 38 -2.88 -15.99 -19.03
CA ILE A 38 -1.94 -15.23 -18.20
C ILE A 38 -0.73 -16.08 -17.84
N GLY A 39 -0.94 -17.34 -17.43
CA GLY A 39 0.13 -18.27 -17.12
C GLY A 39 1.06 -18.51 -18.31
N CYS A 40 0.51 -18.75 -19.50
CA CYS A 40 1.29 -18.93 -20.73
C CYS A 40 2.04 -17.66 -21.14
N SER A 41 1.41 -16.49 -21.08
CA SER A 41 2.07 -15.21 -21.37
C SER A 41 3.21 -14.94 -20.39
N LEU A 42 3.05 -15.29 -19.10
CA LEU A 42 4.11 -15.18 -18.10
C LEU A 42 5.29 -16.11 -18.41
N LEU A 43 5.00 -17.36 -18.77
CA LEU A 43 6.01 -18.36 -19.08
C LEU A 43 6.82 -17.99 -20.32
N LEU A 44 6.16 -17.46 -21.36
CA LEU A 44 6.82 -16.96 -22.58
C LEU A 44 7.64 -15.69 -22.32
N ALA A 45 7.16 -14.80 -21.44
CA ALA A 45 7.93 -13.63 -21.02
C ALA A 45 9.17 -14.03 -20.21
N LEU A 46 9.03 -14.97 -19.28
CA LEU A 46 10.13 -15.51 -18.47
C LEU A 46 11.18 -16.22 -19.34
N SER A 47 10.77 -17.01 -20.34
CA SER A 47 11.71 -17.67 -21.24
C SER A 47 12.45 -16.67 -22.14
N GLY A 48 11.77 -15.61 -22.61
CA GLY A 48 12.39 -14.52 -23.35
C GLY A 48 13.42 -13.74 -22.52
N ALA A 49 13.06 -13.38 -21.28
CA ALA A 49 13.95 -12.69 -20.35
C ALA A 49 15.18 -13.54 -19.99
N LEU A 50 15.00 -14.85 -19.74
CA LEU A 50 16.09 -15.75 -19.42
C LEU A 50 17.02 -15.96 -20.62
N THR A 51 16.47 -16.11 -21.83
CA THR A 51 17.26 -16.27 -23.07
C THR A 51 18.05 -14.99 -23.37
N TYR A 52 17.46 -13.82 -23.15
CA TYR A 52 18.13 -12.53 -23.33
C TYR A 52 19.24 -12.32 -22.28
N ALA A 53 18.99 -12.66 -21.01
CA ALA A 53 19.99 -12.58 -19.94
C ALA A 53 21.18 -13.53 -20.17
N VAL A 54 20.97 -14.68 -20.81
CA VAL A 54 22.03 -15.63 -21.18
C VAL A 54 22.80 -15.18 -22.43
N THR A 55 22.14 -14.54 -23.40
CA THR A 55 22.77 -14.12 -24.66
C THR A 55 23.46 -12.76 -24.59
N VAL A 56 22.94 -11.82 -23.80
CA VAL A 56 23.57 -10.53 -23.54
C VAL A 56 24.42 -10.66 -22.28
N GLY A 57 25.55 -11.36 -22.44
CA GLY A 57 26.48 -11.64 -21.36
C GLY A 57 26.80 -10.42 -20.52
N SER A 58 26.65 -10.56 -19.20
CA SER A 58 27.32 -9.76 -18.16
C SER A 58 27.43 -8.26 -18.46
N ILE A 59 26.30 -7.58 -18.64
CA ILE A 59 26.29 -6.13 -18.39
C ILE A 59 26.72 -5.99 -16.93
N LYS A 60 27.95 -5.49 -16.70
CA LYS A 60 28.40 -5.02 -15.39
C LYS A 60 27.52 -3.83 -15.04
N VAL A 61 26.32 -4.08 -14.53
CA VAL A 61 25.55 -3.07 -13.82
C VAL A 61 26.45 -2.69 -12.66
N GLY A 62 27.07 -1.51 -12.74
CA GLY A 62 27.87 -0.98 -11.65
C GLY A 62 26.98 -0.97 -10.42
N LEU A 63 27.32 -1.79 -9.43
CA LEU A 63 26.58 -1.83 -8.19
C LEU A 63 26.58 -0.42 -7.61
N ILE A 64 25.40 0.05 -7.24
CA ILE A 64 25.26 1.38 -6.69
C ILE A 64 25.71 1.27 -5.25
N SER A 65 26.85 1.89 -4.94
CA SER A 65 27.29 2.09 -3.56
C SER A 65 26.12 2.67 -2.75
N LYS A 66 25.84 2.08 -1.58
CA LYS A 66 24.91 2.65 -0.59
C LYS A 66 25.21 4.15 -0.47
N GLY A 67 24.17 4.97 -0.28
CA GLY A 67 24.30 6.44 -0.27
C GLY A 67 25.60 6.91 0.37
N ASP A 68 26.34 7.78 -0.34
CA ASP A 68 27.73 8.20 -0.08
C ASP A 68 28.35 7.66 1.23
N PRO A 69 29.08 6.53 1.20
CA PRO A 69 29.59 5.87 2.41
C PRO A 69 30.59 6.74 3.19
N GLY A 70 30.99 7.90 2.66
CA GLY A 70 31.88 8.86 3.31
C GLY A 70 31.24 9.70 4.43
N LYS A 71 29.91 9.68 4.60
CA LYS A 71 29.24 10.35 5.73
C LYS A 71 28.62 9.29 6.64
N SER A 72 29.29 8.96 7.75
CA SER A 72 28.65 8.23 8.85
C SER A 72 27.58 9.14 9.46
N GLU A 73 26.39 9.12 8.88
CA GLU A 73 25.27 9.89 9.40
C GLU A 73 24.84 9.24 10.71
N ALA A 74 24.89 10.01 11.80
CA ALA A 74 24.34 9.58 13.09
C ALA A 74 22.82 9.49 12.94
N CYS A 75 22.34 8.34 12.47
CA CYS A 75 20.94 8.09 12.21
C CYS A 75 20.37 7.09 13.22
N GLU A 76 19.09 7.27 13.56
CA GLU A 76 18.35 6.37 14.43
C GLU A 76 17.16 5.83 13.63
N ARG A 77 16.96 4.51 13.69
CA ARG A 77 15.85 3.86 13.01
C ARG A 77 14.57 4.04 13.83
N TYR A 78 13.48 4.39 13.17
CA TYR A 78 12.16 4.34 13.80
C TYR A 78 11.74 2.90 14.12
N GLY A 79 11.40 2.61 15.37
CA GLY A 79 10.89 1.29 15.77
C GLY A 79 9.47 1.06 15.28
N LEU A 80 9.29 0.25 14.23
CA LEU A 80 7.97 -0.18 13.78
C LEU A 80 7.41 -1.28 14.71
N PRO A 81 6.14 -1.19 15.17
CA PRO A 81 5.56 -2.18 16.08
C PRO A 81 5.45 -3.58 15.46
N PHE A 82 6.24 -4.53 15.95
CA PHE A 82 6.09 -5.94 15.56
C PHE A 82 5.24 -6.66 16.61
N TYR A 83 4.05 -7.12 16.22
CA TYR A 83 3.15 -7.83 17.12
C TYR A 83 3.51 -9.32 17.18
N GLU A 84 3.82 -9.80 18.39
CA GLU A 84 3.96 -11.24 18.66
C GLU A 84 2.64 -11.98 18.43
N LYS A 85 1.54 -11.41 18.95
CA LYS A 85 0.18 -11.86 18.66
C LYS A 85 -0.53 -10.83 17.81
N TYR A 86 -0.64 -11.12 16.51
CA TYR A 86 -1.22 -10.19 15.54
C TYR A 86 -2.68 -9.84 15.89
N ASN A 87 -2.93 -8.54 16.05
CA ASN A 87 -4.26 -7.95 16.17
C ASN A 87 -4.45 -6.95 15.01
N GLN A 88 -5.33 -7.28 14.07
CA GLN A 88 -5.55 -6.47 12.87
C GLN A 88 -6.11 -5.07 13.20
N GLU A 89 -6.86 -4.89 14.27
CA GLU A 89 -7.47 -3.59 14.62
C GLU A 89 -6.41 -2.67 15.20
N LEU A 90 -5.59 -3.18 16.13
CA LEU A 90 -4.45 -2.44 16.68
C LEU A 90 -3.45 -2.08 15.57
N ALA A 91 -3.09 -3.06 14.74
CA ALA A 91 -2.24 -2.82 13.57
C ALA A 91 -2.84 -1.78 12.61
N SER A 92 -4.16 -1.82 12.40
CA SER A 92 -4.85 -0.83 11.59
C SER A 92 -4.72 0.57 12.18
N ASN A 93 -4.81 0.74 13.50
CA ASN A 93 -4.64 2.04 14.15
C ASN A 93 -3.20 2.53 14.09
N ASP A 94 -2.23 1.69 14.44
CA ASP A 94 -0.82 2.07 14.53
C ASP A 94 -0.22 2.42 13.16
N TYR A 95 -0.66 1.74 12.10
CA TYR A 95 -0.17 1.98 10.74
C TYR A 95 -1.05 2.90 9.89
N LEU A 96 -2.17 3.39 10.41
CA LEU A 96 -3.06 4.32 9.70
C LEU A 96 -2.37 5.60 9.18
N PRO A 97 -1.43 6.24 9.91
CA PRO A 97 -0.68 7.40 9.39
C PRO A 97 -0.04 7.14 8.03
N PHE A 98 0.54 5.96 7.83
CA PHE A 98 1.27 5.60 6.61
C PHE A 98 0.31 5.31 5.45
N ALA A 99 -0.84 4.72 5.76
CA ALA A 99 -1.92 4.56 4.80
C ALA A 99 -2.47 5.91 4.32
N ILE A 100 -2.65 6.86 5.23
CA ILE A 100 -3.11 8.21 4.89
C ILE A 100 -2.05 8.95 4.06
N ALA A 101 -0.77 8.92 4.48
CA ALA A 101 0.33 9.53 3.72
C ALA A 101 0.41 8.94 2.29
N SER A 102 0.33 7.61 2.17
CA SER A 102 0.29 6.91 0.88
C SER A 102 -0.93 7.28 0.03
N LEU A 103 -2.07 7.65 0.63
CA LEU A 103 -3.23 8.15 -0.10
C LEU A 103 -3.03 9.62 -0.53
N ASN A 104 -2.41 10.45 0.32
CA ASN A 104 -2.27 11.90 0.11
C ASN A 104 -1.47 12.24 -1.16
N VAL A 105 -0.39 11.49 -1.44
CA VAL A 105 0.45 11.68 -2.64
C VAL A 105 -0.29 11.53 -3.97
N TYR A 106 -1.46 10.88 -3.99
CA TYR A 106 -2.27 10.78 -5.20
C TYR A 106 -3.01 12.08 -5.57
N LYS A 107 -3.15 13.03 -4.62
CA LYS A 107 -3.77 14.36 -4.81
C LYS A 107 -5.20 14.33 -5.40
N TYR A 108 -6.00 13.30 -5.09
CA TYR A 108 -7.40 13.23 -5.58
C TYR A 108 -8.31 14.21 -4.84
N LYS A 109 -9.34 14.72 -5.53
CA LYS A 109 -10.35 15.62 -4.94
C LYS A 109 -11.09 15.02 -3.74
N PHE A 110 -11.28 13.70 -3.71
CA PHE A 110 -11.93 12.98 -2.60
C PHE A 110 -10.98 12.71 -1.42
N ASN A 111 -9.67 12.98 -1.56
CA ASN A 111 -8.70 12.76 -0.49
C ASN A 111 -8.68 13.91 0.53
N SER A 112 -9.37 15.01 0.27
CA SER A 112 -9.36 16.19 1.15
C SER A 112 -9.84 15.88 2.57
N GLU A 113 -10.62 14.82 2.75
CA GLU A 113 -11.15 14.42 4.06
C GLU A 113 -10.19 13.53 4.86
N PHE A 114 -9.27 12.84 4.18
CA PHE A 114 -8.27 11.97 4.79
C PHE A 114 -6.88 12.57 4.62
N THR A 115 -6.57 13.64 5.36
CA THR A 115 -5.22 14.23 5.35
C THR A 115 -4.42 13.80 6.56
N LEU A 116 -3.11 13.60 6.40
CA LEU A 116 -2.26 13.21 7.53
C LEU A 116 -2.23 14.30 8.60
N SER A 117 -2.27 15.58 8.21
CA SER A 117 -2.34 16.70 9.15
C SER A 117 -3.66 16.74 9.92
N TYR A 118 -4.76 16.20 9.39
CA TYR A 118 -5.99 16.08 10.15
C TYR A 118 -5.96 14.89 11.13
N TYR A 119 -5.38 13.76 10.72
CA TYR A 119 -5.22 12.58 11.58
C TYR A 119 -4.16 12.79 12.69
N ALA A 120 -3.07 13.48 12.36
CA ALA A 120 -1.91 13.71 13.20
C ALA A 120 -1.36 15.12 12.93
N SER A 121 -1.96 16.12 13.57
CA SER A 121 -1.71 17.56 13.35
C SER A 121 -0.28 18.04 13.57
N GLN A 122 0.53 17.23 14.25
CA GLN A 122 1.96 17.48 14.40
C GLN A 122 2.77 17.24 13.10
N PHE A 123 2.20 16.59 12.08
CA PHE A 123 2.84 16.44 10.78
C PHE A 123 2.50 17.59 9.84
N GLN A 124 3.52 18.13 9.21
CA GLN A 124 3.43 19.16 8.18
C GLN A 124 3.91 18.59 6.86
N LEU A 125 3.19 18.88 5.77
CA LEU A 125 3.67 18.58 4.43
C LEU A 125 4.75 19.60 4.07
N ILE A 126 5.93 19.12 3.67
CA ILE A 126 7.00 20.00 3.19
C ILE A 126 6.72 20.35 1.74
N ALA A 127 6.12 21.54 1.53
CA ALA A 127 5.62 22.01 0.23
C ALA A 127 6.68 22.08 -0.89
N ASP A 128 7.96 22.26 -0.55
CA ASP A 128 9.05 22.24 -1.53
C ASP A 128 9.23 20.86 -2.22
N ALA A 129 8.57 19.80 -1.72
CA ALA A 129 8.53 18.51 -2.41
C ALA A 129 7.86 18.59 -3.80
N ASP A 130 7.00 19.59 -4.05
CA ASP A 130 6.44 19.84 -5.39
C ASP A 130 7.52 20.14 -6.44
N HIS A 131 8.72 20.57 -6.01
CA HIS A 131 9.89 20.78 -6.89
C HIS A 131 10.87 19.58 -6.88
N ILE A 132 10.67 18.61 -5.99
CA ILE A 132 11.49 17.41 -5.91
C ILE A 132 10.93 16.36 -6.88
N ASN A 133 9.66 15.98 -6.74
CA ASN A 133 8.97 15.08 -7.68
C ASN A 133 7.45 15.05 -7.38
N PRO A 134 6.56 15.17 -8.38
CA PRO A 134 5.11 15.01 -8.18
C PRO A 134 4.66 13.63 -7.68
N ASP A 135 5.56 12.65 -7.64
CA ASP A 135 5.32 11.27 -7.20
C ASP A 135 5.87 10.95 -5.80
N MET A 136 6.32 11.96 -5.04
CA MET A 136 6.71 11.80 -3.63
C MET A 136 6.27 12.99 -2.76
N ASP A 137 5.60 12.69 -1.65
CA ASP A 137 5.28 13.67 -0.60
C ASP A 137 6.15 13.41 0.64
N ILE A 138 6.63 14.47 1.30
CA ILE A 138 7.34 14.37 2.58
C ILE A 138 6.51 15.01 3.69
N HIS A 139 6.12 14.20 4.66
CA HIS A 139 5.47 14.68 5.88
C HIS A 139 6.45 14.68 7.04
N PHE A 140 6.66 15.84 7.65
CA PHE A 140 7.62 16.01 8.71
C PHE A 140 6.95 16.45 10.01
N ARG A 141 7.30 15.75 11.08
CA ARG A 141 6.98 16.13 12.46
C ARG A 141 8.26 16.48 13.17
N ASP A 142 8.42 17.76 13.51
CA ASP A 142 9.49 18.18 14.42
C ASP A 142 9.13 17.85 15.88
N GLY A 143 10.15 17.77 16.74
CA GLY A 143 10.00 17.52 18.17
C GLY A 143 11.32 17.13 18.83
N ALA A 144 11.20 16.50 20.00
CA ALA A 144 12.34 15.84 20.66
C ALA A 144 12.83 14.62 19.86
N GLU A 145 11.91 13.96 19.15
CA GLU A 145 12.18 12.83 18.27
C GLU A 145 11.60 13.10 16.87
N PRO A 146 12.32 13.86 16.02
CA PRO A 146 11.85 14.22 14.70
C PRO A 146 11.62 13.00 13.82
N LEU A 147 10.51 13.01 13.08
CA LEU A 147 10.10 11.92 12.21
C LEU A 147 9.68 12.46 10.84
N ALA A 148 10.28 11.90 9.79
CA ALA A 148 9.90 12.16 8.41
C ALA A 148 9.29 10.91 7.78
N ILE A 149 8.14 11.09 7.12
CA ILE A 149 7.46 10.07 6.32
C ILE A 149 7.60 10.46 4.85
N ALA A 150 8.30 9.64 4.06
CA ALA A 150 8.37 9.77 2.62
C ALA A 150 7.33 8.87 1.98
N ALA A 151 6.27 9.46 1.43
CA ALA A 151 5.18 8.75 0.78
C ALA A 151 5.38 8.74 -0.74
N PHE A 152 5.52 7.56 -1.32
CA PHE A 152 5.71 7.36 -2.75
C PHE A 152 4.39 7.02 -3.43
N ARG A 153 4.15 7.71 -4.54
CA ARG A 153 2.98 7.50 -5.37
C ARG A 153 3.11 6.20 -6.17
N GLY A 154 2.05 5.41 -6.20
CA GLY A 154 1.90 4.36 -7.20
C GLY A 154 1.27 4.87 -8.51
N THR A 155 1.14 3.99 -9.49
CA THR A 155 0.52 4.29 -10.79
C THR A 155 -0.96 4.69 -10.65
N ARG A 156 -1.47 5.56 -11.53
CA ARG A 156 -2.90 5.91 -11.59
C ARG A 156 -3.71 4.74 -12.17
N PHE A 157 -4.65 4.22 -11.39
CA PHE A 157 -5.43 2.99 -11.66
C PHE A 157 -6.64 3.21 -12.59
N THR A 158 -6.46 3.52 -13.87
CA THR A 158 -7.62 3.51 -14.80
C THR A 158 -8.01 2.09 -15.24
N ASN A 159 -7.11 1.10 -15.14
CA ASN A 159 -7.41 -0.32 -15.34
C ASN A 159 -6.35 -1.19 -14.65
N PHE A 160 -6.77 -2.16 -13.83
CA PHE A 160 -5.87 -3.10 -13.16
C PHE A 160 -5.14 -4.04 -14.14
N TRP A 161 -5.74 -4.29 -15.32
CA TRP A 161 -5.04 -4.99 -16.40
C TRP A 161 -3.97 -4.13 -17.08
N ASP A 162 -4.16 -2.81 -17.12
CA ASP A 162 -3.13 -1.89 -17.60
C ASP A 162 -1.98 -1.80 -16.59
N TRP A 163 -2.23 -2.00 -15.30
CA TRP A 163 -1.18 -2.12 -14.27
C TRP A 163 -0.30 -3.35 -14.53
N TYR A 164 -0.92 -4.52 -14.72
CA TYR A 164 -0.19 -5.77 -15.00
C TYR A 164 0.57 -5.73 -16.34
N ALA A 165 0.01 -5.04 -17.34
CA ALA A 165 0.67 -4.80 -18.62
C ALA A 165 1.78 -3.72 -18.54
N ASN A 166 1.64 -2.74 -17.64
CA ASN A 166 2.67 -1.74 -17.35
C ASN A 166 3.68 -2.19 -16.28
N PHE A 167 3.60 -3.44 -15.79
CA PHE A 167 4.59 -4.04 -14.91
C PHE A 167 5.89 -4.27 -15.68
N SER A 168 6.70 -3.22 -15.68
CA SER A 168 8.03 -3.04 -16.25
C SER A 168 9.08 -4.03 -15.73
N TRP A 169 8.92 -5.33 -15.99
CA TRP A 169 10.06 -6.23 -16.18
C TRP A 169 10.87 -5.87 -17.45
N PHE A 170 10.43 -4.84 -18.19
CA PHE A 170 10.79 -4.48 -19.57
C PHE A 170 11.71 -3.24 -19.76
N THR A 171 12.01 -2.45 -18.72
CA THR A 171 12.93 -1.29 -18.84
C THR A 171 14.13 -1.32 -17.88
N GLY A 172 14.20 -2.26 -16.94
CA GLY A 172 15.32 -2.37 -15.98
C GLY A 172 16.68 -2.71 -16.61
N PHE A 173 16.72 -3.14 -17.87
CA PHE A 173 17.95 -3.41 -18.63
C PHE A 173 18.33 -2.29 -19.61
N LEU A 174 17.48 -1.26 -19.75
CA LEU A 174 17.81 -0.09 -20.55
C LEU A 174 18.40 0.98 -19.62
N PRO A 175 19.49 1.67 -20.01
CA PRO A 175 20.09 2.76 -19.25
C PRO A 175 19.22 4.03 -19.35
N ILE A 176 17.96 3.93 -18.94
CA ILE A 176 16.98 5.01 -18.87
C ILE A 176 16.61 5.17 -17.41
N ASP A 177 16.64 6.40 -16.93
CA ASP A 177 16.18 6.77 -15.59
C ASP A 177 14.80 6.16 -15.33
N ASN A 178 14.76 5.18 -14.43
CA ASN A 178 13.53 4.52 -14.03
C ASN A 178 12.98 5.17 -12.73
N ALA A 179 11.76 4.80 -12.35
CA ALA A 179 11.11 5.36 -11.15
C ALA A 179 11.91 5.13 -9.86
N TYR A 180 12.73 4.07 -9.78
CA TYR A 180 13.58 3.78 -8.63
C TYR A 180 14.79 4.71 -8.55
N ASP A 181 15.41 5.02 -9.69
CA ASP A 181 16.51 5.99 -9.76
C ASP A 181 16.05 7.40 -9.38
N SER A 182 14.88 7.82 -9.90
CA SER A 182 14.25 9.07 -9.49
C SER A 182 13.93 9.06 -7.99
N ALA A 183 13.24 8.02 -7.49
CA ALA A 183 12.93 7.91 -6.06
C ALA A 183 14.18 8.01 -5.17
N ARG A 184 15.30 7.38 -5.56
CA ARG A 184 16.57 7.45 -4.82
C ARG A 184 17.14 8.85 -4.79
N ARG A 185 17.24 9.53 -5.94
CA ARG A 185 17.74 10.91 -6.01
C ARG A 185 16.84 11.88 -5.24
N ASP A 186 15.54 11.70 -5.37
CA ASP A 186 14.54 12.57 -4.77
C ASP A 186 14.49 12.39 -3.26
N PHE A 187 14.61 11.15 -2.78
CA PHE A 187 14.74 10.87 -1.35
C PHE A 187 16.04 11.45 -0.76
N ALA A 188 17.17 11.37 -1.49
CA ALA A 188 18.42 12.00 -1.04
C ALA A 188 18.26 13.53 -0.88
N LYS A 189 17.65 14.21 -1.85
CA LYS A 189 17.32 15.65 -1.74
C LYS A 189 16.38 15.95 -0.58
N ALA A 190 15.38 15.09 -0.36
CA ALA A 190 14.44 15.23 0.75
C ALA A 190 15.15 15.10 2.11
N ARG A 191 16.13 14.18 2.24
CA ARG A 191 16.95 14.05 3.45
C ARG A 191 17.70 15.33 3.75
N ASP A 192 18.41 15.86 2.77
CA ASP A 192 19.17 17.11 2.92
C ASP A 192 18.23 18.25 3.35
N ARG A 193 17.04 18.34 2.74
CA ARG A 193 16.06 19.37 3.05
C ARG A 193 15.52 19.24 4.49
N VAL A 194 15.11 18.06 4.90
CA VAL A 194 14.60 17.84 6.27
C VAL A 194 15.70 18.08 7.30
N GLN A 195 16.94 17.69 7.00
CA GLN A 195 18.07 17.95 7.88
C GLN A 195 18.33 19.45 8.08
N GLN A 196 18.11 20.27 7.04
CA GLN A 196 18.18 21.74 7.14
C GLN A 196 17.05 22.33 8.00
N LEU A 197 15.87 21.70 8.02
CA LEU A 197 14.74 22.14 8.85
C LEU A 197 14.93 21.78 10.34
N ALA A 198 15.75 20.77 10.63
CA ALA A 198 16.04 20.30 11.98
C ALA A 198 17.57 20.12 12.20
N PRO A 199 18.35 21.21 12.17
CA PRO A 199 19.80 21.15 12.24
C PRO A 199 20.25 20.54 13.57
N GLY A 200 21.22 19.61 13.50
CA GLY A 200 21.80 18.95 14.67
C GLY A 200 20.90 17.89 15.33
N LYS A 201 19.68 17.67 14.82
CA LYS A 201 18.81 16.58 15.30
C LYS A 201 18.97 15.33 14.45
N THR A 202 18.90 14.17 15.10
CA THR A 202 18.81 12.88 14.42
C THR A 202 17.38 12.66 13.93
N ILE A 203 17.21 12.59 12.61
CA ILE A 203 15.90 12.41 11.97
C ILE A 203 15.64 10.92 11.76
N ARG A 204 14.48 10.46 12.23
CA ARG A 204 14.01 9.09 11.94
C ARG A 204 13.20 9.10 10.65
N TRP A 205 13.38 8.09 9.80
CA TRP A 205 12.77 8.03 8.47
C TRP A 205 11.90 6.79 8.28
N ILE A 206 10.72 7.00 7.71
CA ILE A 206 9.83 5.93 7.25
C ILE A 206 9.46 6.20 5.81
N ALA A 207 9.72 5.24 4.94
CA ALA A 207 9.20 5.22 3.58
C ALA A 207 7.84 4.50 3.56
N THR A 208 6.89 4.99 2.79
CA THR A 208 5.58 4.35 2.63
C THR A 208 5.06 4.50 1.23
N GLY A 209 4.17 3.61 0.83
CA GLY A 209 3.52 3.68 -0.46
C GLY A 209 2.59 2.50 -0.67
N HIS A 210 1.71 2.67 -1.66
CA HIS A 210 0.78 1.64 -2.10
C HIS A 210 1.16 1.12 -3.49
N SER A 211 1.04 -0.19 -3.72
CA SER A 211 1.30 -0.82 -5.02
C SER A 211 2.73 -0.54 -5.53
N LEU A 212 2.93 0.12 -6.69
CA LEU A 212 4.27 0.53 -7.15
C LEU A 212 4.98 1.44 -6.13
N GLY A 213 4.24 2.32 -5.46
CA GLY A 213 4.81 3.19 -4.41
C GLY A 213 5.34 2.39 -3.23
N GLY A 214 4.76 1.23 -2.92
CA GLY A 214 5.29 0.31 -1.92
C GLY A 214 6.64 -0.28 -2.34
N GLY A 215 6.78 -0.66 -3.61
CA GLY A 215 8.05 -1.17 -4.16
C GLY A 215 9.16 -0.12 -4.11
N LEU A 216 8.82 1.14 -4.44
CA LEU A 216 9.72 2.29 -4.29
C LEU A 216 10.09 2.51 -2.82
N ALA A 217 9.13 2.45 -1.89
CA ALA A 217 9.41 2.61 -0.47
C ALA A 217 10.36 1.52 0.08
N GLN A 218 10.16 0.26 -0.32
CA GLN A 218 11.07 -0.84 0.01
C GLN A 218 12.46 -0.60 -0.59
N HIS A 219 12.54 -0.17 -1.84
CA HIS A 219 13.81 0.17 -2.49
C HIS A 219 14.60 1.21 -1.71
N ILE A 220 13.93 2.28 -1.25
CA ILE A 220 14.55 3.32 -0.42
C ILE A 220 14.99 2.77 0.93
N ALA A 221 14.18 1.93 1.59
CA ALA A 221 14.56 1.33 2.86
C ALA A 221 15.78 0.40 2.75
N PHE A 222 15.97 -0.28 1.62
CA PHE A 222 17.17 -1.07 1.36
C PHE A 222 18.40 -0.22 1.00
N GLY A 223 18.19 0.92 0.33
CA GLY A 223 19.26 1.77 -0.20
C GLY A 223 19.83 2.80 0.77
N PHE A 224 19.07 3.18 1.79
CA PHE A 224 19.43 4.25 2.73
C PHE A 224 19.48 3.75 4.18
N PRO A 225 20.53 4.14 4.95
CA PRO A 225 20.66 3.73 6.34
C PRO A 225 19.54 4.32 7.20
N CYS A 226 19.14 3.57 8.23
CA CYS A 226 18.13 3.95 9.22
C CYS A 226 16.72 4.26 8.68
N VAL A 227 16.42 3.87 7.44
CA VAL A 227 15.07 3.97 6.89
C VAL A 227 14.31 2.67 7.16
N SER A 228 13.06 2.80 7.64
CA SER A 228 12.11 1.69 7.71
C SER A 228 11.04 1.87 6.65
N ALA A 229 10.29 0.81 6.30
CA ALA A 229 9.18 0.92 5.36
C ALA A 229 7.87 0.36 5.91
N VAL A 230 6.77 1.05 5.63
CA VAL A 230 5.41 0.53 5.80
C VAL A 230 4.73 0.54 4.44
N VAL A 231 4.45 -0.62 3.88
CA VAL A 231 3.95 -0.76 2.50
C VAL A 231 2.59 -1.42 2.46
N LEU A 232 1.78 -1.02 1.46
CA LEU A 232 0.36 -1.37 1.36
C LEU A 232 0.10 -2.05 0.01
N ASP A 233 -0.33 -3.31 0.02
CA ASP A 233 -0.52 -4.14 -1.19
C ASP A 233 0.61 -3.90 -2.20
N THR A 234 1.86 -4.06 -1.73
CA THR A 234 3.05 -3.69 -2.52
C THR A 234 3.22 -4.62 -3.72
N SER A 235 3.86 -4.13 -4.77
CA SER A 235 4.34 -5.02 -5.83
C SER A 235 5.55 -5.84 -5.37
N PHE A 236 5.75 -7.01 -5.97
CA PHE A 236 6.94 -7.85 -5.79
C PHE A 236 8.24 -7.20 -6.29
N VAL A 237 8.15 -6.13 -7.08
CA VAL A 237 9.33 -5.45 -7.61
C VAL A 237 9.83 -4.42 -6.60
N THR A 238 11.03 -4.64 -6.09
CA THR A 238 11.71 -3.74 -5.12
C THR A 238 13.10 -3.29 -5.60
N ASN A 239 13.61 -3.89 -6.68
CA ASN A 239 14.97 -3.66 -7.21
C ASN A 239 16.09 -3.73 -6.15
N LYS A 240 15.93 -4.57 -5.12
CA LYS A 240 16.92 -4.73 -4.04
C LYS A 240 18.32 -5.14 -4.55
N HIS A 241 18.38 -5.86 -5.68
CA HIS A 241 19.60 -6.38 -6.28
C HIS A 241 20.56 -5.31 -6.83
N VAL A 242 20.10 -4.06 -6.94
CA VAL A 242 20.91 -2.94 -7.44
C VAL A 242 21.90 -2.44 -6.36
N TYR A 243 21.63 -2.74 -5.09
CA TYR A 243 22.48 -2.35 -3.97
C TYR A 243 23.52 -3.42 -3.62
N ASP A 244 24.71 -2.99 -3.23
CA ASP A 244 25.73 -3.88 -2.67
C ASP A 244 25.26 -4.55 -1.38
N ALA A 245 25.48 -5.86 -1.28
CA ALA A 245 25.33 -6.58 -0.02
C ALA A 245 26.45 -6.17 0.96
N PRO A 246 26.19 -6.15 2.29
CA PRO A 246 24.92 -6.50 2.93
C PRO A 246 23.93 -5.34 2.84
N HIS A 247 22.69 -5.59 2.40
CA HIS A 247 21.62 -4.60 2.59
C HIS A 247 21.46 -4.38 4.10
N ASP A 248 21.42 -3.13 4.57
CA ASP A 248 21.19 -2.91 6.00
C ASP A 248 19.87 -3.58 6.42
N ALA A 249 19.75 -3.88 7.72
CA ALA A 249 18.58 -4.46 8.36
C ALA A 249 17.33 -3.57 8.22
N ALA A 250 16.85 -3.37 7.00
CA ALA A 250 15.65 -2.64 6.65
C ALA A 250 14.49 -3.28 7.40
N VAL A 251 13.81 -2.50 8.22
CA VAL A 251 12.62 -2.95 8.95
C VAL A 251 11.42 -2.63 8.09
N ILE A 252 10.74 -3.65 7.61
CA ILE A 252 9.65 -3.55 6.66
C ILE A 252 8.39 -4.16 7.26
N VAL A 253 7.30 -3.40 7.24
CA VAL A 253 5.95 -3.88 7.55
C VAL A 253 5.15 -3.84 6.27
N HIS A 254 4.64 -4.99 5.87
CA HIS A 254 3.81 -5.14 4.70
C HIS A 254 2.38 -5.42 5.13
N LEU A 255 1.50 -4.44 4.94
CA LEU A 255 0.06 -4.57 5.14
C LEU A 255 -0.59 -4.93 3.81
N HIS A 256 -1.46 -5.93 3.82
CA HIS A 256 -2.11 -6.36 2.59
C HIS A 256 -3.58 -6.73 2.81
N ASP A 257 -4.43 -6.57 1.79
CA ASP A 257 -5.79 -7.08 1.85
C ASP A 257 -5.76 -8.62 1.77
N LYS A 258 -6.42 -9.31 2.71
CA LYS A 258 -6.60 -10.77 2.69
C LYS A 258 -7.24 -11.28 1.40
N ARG A 259 -8.02 -10.43 0.73
CA ARG A 259 -8.76 -10.77 -0.49
C ARG A 259 -8.08 -10.27 -1.76
N ASP A 260 -6.96 -9.57 -1.65
CA ASP A 260 -6.24 -9.08 -2.82
C ASP A 260 -5.59 -10.25 -3.59
N GLU A 261 -5.81 -10.26 -4.90
CA GLU A 261 -5.33 -11.31 -5.78
C GLU A 261 -3.83 -11.15 -6.08
N LEU A 262 -3.29 -9.93 -6.05
CA LEU A 262 -1.86 -9.71 -6.23
C LEU A 262 -1.05 -10.28 -5.09
N THR A 263 -1.52 -10.11 -3.87
CA THR A 263 -0.85 -10.66 -2.69
C THR A 263 -0.88 -12.19 -2.69
N LYS A 264 -1.99 -12.79 -3.15
CA LYS A 264 -2.04 -14.26 -3.36
C LYS A 264 -1.03 -14.71 -4.41
N LEU A 265 -0.91 -13.98 -5.52
CA LEU A 265 0.09 -14.26 -6.56
C LEU A 265 1.51 -14.08 -6.01
N HIS A 266 1.77 -12.99 -5.27
CA HIS A 266 3.05 -12.71 -4.64
C HIS A 266 3.48 -13.81 -3.69
N HIS A 267 2.60 -14.22 -2.78
CA HIS A 267 2.86 -15.34 -1.85
C HIS A 267 3.08 -16.65 -2.58
N TRP A 268 2.36 -16.89 -3.67
CA TRP A 268 2.55 -18.07 -4.50
C TRP A 268 3.93 -18.10 -5.16
N ILE A 269 4.45 -16.96 -5.64
CA ILE A 269 5.76 -16.87 -6.29
C ILE A 269 6.90 -16.87 -5.26
N PHE A 270 6.84 -16.02 -4.24
CA PHE A 270 8.02 -15.67 -3.44
C PHE A 270 8.13 -16.37 -2.08
N LYS A 271 7.12 -17.14 -1.63
CA LYS A 271 7.10 -17.82 -0.31
C LYS A 271 7.71 -16.98 0.82
N GLU A 272 7.49 -15.67 0.81
CA GLU A 272 8.09 -14.78 1.81
C GLU A 272 7.56 -15.17 3.19
N GLN A 273 8.48 -15.26 4.15
CA GLN A 273 8.17 -15.57 5.54
C GLN A 273 8.46 -14.34 6.38
N ASP A 274 7.75 -14.24 7.49
CA ASP A 274 8.10 -13.28 8.53
C ASP A 274 9.55 -13.48 8.98
N THR A 275 10.26 -12.37 9.13
CA THR A 275 11.62 -12.33 9.68
C THR A 275 11.69 -11.33 10.82
N PRO A 276 12.81 -11.27 11.57
CA PRO A 276 13.00 -10.23 12.59
C PRO A 276 12.95 -8.79 12.06
N THR A 277 13.08 -8.59 10.75
CA THR A 277 13.06 -7.27 10.11
C THR A 277 11.99 -7.14 9.03
N TYR A 278 11.16 -8.15 8.79
CA TYR A 278 10.10 -8.12 7.80
C TYR A 278 8.84 -8.77 8.35
N ARG A 279 7.70 -8.08 8.34
CA ARG A 279 6.42 -8.62 8.81
C ARG A 279 5.31 -8.47 7.80
N TRP A 280 4.52 -9.53 7.66
CA TRP A 280 3.30 -9.57 6.86
C TRP A 280 2.07 -9.45 7.74
N TYR A 281 1.28 -8.41 7.53
CA TYR A 281 0.06 -8.14 8.29
C TYR A 281 -1.19 -8.14 7.40
N PRO A 282 -1.97 -9.24 7.43
CA PRO A 282 -3.13 -9.38 6.58
C PRO A 282 -4.36 -8.65 7.15
N LEU A 283 -4.89 -7.68 6.41
CA LEU A 283 -6.04 -6.86 6.78
C LEU A 283 -7.34 -7.35 6.14
N LYS A 284 -8.46 -7.18 6.87
CA LYS A 284 -9.82 -7.37 6.33
C LYS A 284 -10.41 -6.03 5.92
N LEU A 285 -10.02 -5.53 4.75
CA LEU A 285 -10.49 -4.23 4.26
C LEU A 285 -11.93 -4.30 3.73
N VAL A 286 -12.52 -3.13 3.50
CA VAL A 286 -13.84 -2.99 2.85
C VAL A 286 -13.84 -3.62 1.44
N PRO A 287 -14.94 -4.25 0.99
CA PRO A 287 -15.04 -4.79 -0.36
C PRO A 287 -14.77 -3.71 -1.41
N LYS A 288 -14.09 -4.09 -2.51
CA LYS A 288 -13.71 -3.15 -3.58
C LYS A 288 -14.89 -2.33 -4.11
N GLY A 289 -16.06 -2.96 -4.30
CA GLY A 289 -17.33 -2.28 -4.59
C GLY A 289 -17.18 -1.17 -5.64
N THR A 290 -17.59 0.05 -5.28
CA THR A 290 -17.45 1.28 -6.08
C THR A 290 -16.20 2.09 -5.76
N MET A 291 -15.32 1.64 -4.86
CA MET A 291 -14.09 2.37 -4.52
C MET A 291 -13.09 2.21 -5.67
N GLY A 292 -12.91 3.28 -6.45
CA GLY A 292 -12.08 3.27 -7.66
C GLY A 292 -10.57 3.14 -7.42
N HIS A 293 -10.10 3.33 -6.19
CA HIS A 293 -8.67 3.28 -5.85
C HIS A 293 -8.41 2.37 -4.66
N ASP A 294 -7.48 1.43 -4.82
CA ASP A 294 -7.18 0.43 -3.79
C ASP A 294 -6.54 1.06 -2.52
N SER A 295 -5.79 2.18 -2.65
CA SER A 295 -5.24 2.90 -1.48
C SER A 295 -6.31 3.52 -0.57
N LEU A 296 -7.40 4.02 -1.13
CA LEU A 296 -8.52 4.56 -0.35
C LEU A 296 -9.18 3.44 0.48
N ARG A 297 -9.22 2.21 -0.03
CA ARG A 297 -9.77 1.06 0.71
C ARG A 297 -8.96 0.75 1.96
N PHE A 298 -7.63 0.96 1.94
CA PHE A 298 -6.79 0.86 3.13
C PHE A 298 -7.20 1.90 4.16
N VAL A 299 -7.23 3.17 3.79
CA VAL A 299 -7.55 4.25 4.74
C VAL A 299 -8.95 4.08 5.32
N VAL A 300 -9.96 3.83 4.48
CA VAL A 300 -11.35 3.61 4.94
C VAL A 300 -11.47 2.33 5.76
N GLY A 301 -10.88 1.23 5.31
CA GLY A 301 -10.95 -0.05 6.01
C GLY A 301 -10.23 -0.03 7.36
N MET A 302 -9.01 0.53 7.42
CA MET A 302 -8.21 0.64 8.64
C MET A 302 -8.84 1.60 9.64
N SER A 303 -9.30 2.77 9.19
CA SER A 303 -9.97 3.73 10.07
C SER A 303 -11.30 3.20 10.61
N GLY A 304 -12.09 2.51 9.77
CA GLY A 304 -13.31 1.83 10.18
C GLY A 304 -13.06 0.68 11.16
N MET A 305 -12.04 -0.15 10.93
CA MET A 305 -11.65 -1.23 11.86
C MET A 305 -11.24 -0.68 13.24
N ALA A 306 -10.38 0.34 13.26
CA ALA A 306 -9.95 0.98 14.50
C ALA A 306 -11.14 1.61 15.26
N THR A 307 -12.02 2.32 14.54
CA THR A 307 -13.22 2.96 15.12
C THR A 307 -14.19 1.93 15.70
N ASN A 308 -14.50 0.86 14.95
CA ASN A 308 -15.41 -0.20 15.42
C ASN A 308 -14.83 -1.03 16.57
N CYS A 309 -13.51 -1.15 16.67
CA CYS A 309 -12.88 -1.80 17.82
C CYS A 309 -13.27 -1.09 19.11
N GLN A 310 -13.20 0.25 19.15
CA GLN A 310 -13.32 1.03 20.40
C GLN A 310 -14.67 0.93 21.13
N VAL A 311 -15.73 0.44 20.47
CA VAL A 311 -17.02 0.17 21.15
C VAL A 311 -17.05 -1.17 21.88
N ARG A 312 -16.11 -2.06 21.57
CA ARG A 312 -16.01 -3.39 22.19
C ARG A 312 -15.17 -3.31 23.47
N SER A 313 -15.47 -4.17 24.44
CA SER A 313 -14.76 -4.20 25.72
C SER A 313 -13.38 -4.85 25.64
N ASP A 314 -13.13 -5.68 24.62
CA ASP A 314 -11.87 -6.40 24.37
C ASP A 314 -10.89 -5.63 23.45
N CYS A 315 -11.23 -4.39 23.09
CA CYS A 315 -10.39 -3.58 22.21
C CYS A 315 -9.09 -3.14 22.88
N GLN A 316 -7.98 -3.33 22.18
CA GLN A 316 -6.64 -2.92 22.64
C GLN A 316 -6.33 -1.45 22.34
N ILE A 317 -7.13 -0.78 21.51
CA ILE A 317 -6.97 0.64 21.21
C ILE A 317 -7.58 1.44 22.37
N PRO A 318 -6.85 2.36 23.01
CA PRO A 318 -7.39 3.20 24.07
C PRO A 318 -8.64 3.97 23.61
N LYS A 319 -9.69 4.01 24.44
CA LYS A 319 -10.93 4.77 24.15
C LYS A 319 -10.68 6.28 23.97
N THR A 320 -9.54 6.78 24.44
CA THR A 320 -9.11 8.17 24.30
C THR A 320 -8.49 8.46 22.93
N ASP A 321 -8.05 7.45 22.17
CA ASP A 321 -7.45 7.63 20.85
C ASP A 321 -8.53 7.78 19.77
N LEU A 322 -9.11 8.98 19.66
CA LEU A 322 -10.19 9.25 18.70
C LEU A 322 -9.71 9.58 17.28
N ARG A 323 -8.41 9.45 16.97
CA ARG A 323 -7.85 9.92 15.68
C ARG A 323 -8.49 9.23 14.47
N ALA A 324 -8.60 7.90 14.51
CA ALA A 324 -9.23 7.13 13.44
C ALA A 324 -10.72 7.50 13.28
N ALA A 325 -11.43 7.63 14.39
CA ALA A 325 -12.85 7.92 14.37
C ALA A 325 -13.16 9.36 13.91
N ASN A 326 -12.29 10.32 14.25
CA ASN A 326 -12.40 11.71 13.81
C ASN A 326 -12.29 11.86 12.29
N ILE A 327 -11.53 10.99 11.60
CA ILE A 327 -11.43 11.02 10.14
C ILE A 327 -12.47 10.12 9.45
N TYR A 328 -12.85 9.01 10.09
CA TYR A 328 -13.77 8.03 9.50
C TYR A 328 -15.24 8.46 9.62
N CYS A 329 -15.66 8.92 10.80
CA CYS A 329 -17.07 9.17 11.08
C CYS A 329 -17.67 10.31 10.26
N PRO A 330 -16.99 11.46 10.04
CA PRO A 330 -17.52 12.53 9.19
C PRO A 330 -17.70 12.13 7.71
N THR A 331 -17.04 11.05 7.28
CA THR A 331 -16.87 10.68 5.88
C THR A 331 -17.65 9.39 5.58
N TYR A 332 -16.97 8.24 5.59
CA TYR A 332 -17.51 6.94 5.23
C TYR A 332 -18.34 6.31 6.35
N GLY A 333 -18.06 6.64 7.61
CA GLY A 333 -18.75 6.11 8.79
C GLY A 333 -20.01 6.87 9.20
N ARG A 334 -20.49 7.84 8.40
CA ARG A 334 -21.54 8.77 8.83
C ARG A 334 -22.86 8.10 9.23
N LYS A 335 -23.16 6.94 8.64
CA LYS A 335 -24.36 6.15 8.93
C LYS A 335 -24.14 5.06 9.98
N ASP A 336 -22.90 4.87 10.43
CA ASP A 336 -22.58 3.81 11.37
C ASP A 336 -23.01 4.22 12.78
N GLU A 337 -23.56 3.26 13.53
CA GLU A 337 -24.05 3.51 14.89
C GLU A 337 -22.91 3.97 15.82
N VAL A 338 -21.73 3.38 15.68
CA VAL A 338 -20.51 3.76 16.41
C VAL A 338 -20.13 5.23 16.21
N CYS A 339 -20.50 5.82 15.08
CA CYS A 339 -20.14 7.19 14.74
C CYS A 339 -21.13 8.24 15.25
N GLN A 340 -22.34 7.86 15.68
CA GLN A 340 -23.36 8.83 16.11
C GLN A 340 -22.92 9.73 17.27
N PRO A 341 -22.25 9.22 18.33
CA PRO A 341 -21.74 10.06 19.41
C PRO A 341 -20.67 11.07 18.94
N ILE A 342 -19.83 10.66 17.99
CA ILE A 342 -18.73 11.48 17.46
C ILE A 342 -19.29 12.57 16.55
N LEU A 343 -20.20 12.22 15.65
CA LEU A 343 -20.90 13.18 14.81
C LEU A 343 -21.67 14.21 15.64
N LYS A 344 -22.27 13.79 16.77
CA LYS A 344 -22.92 14.72 17.71
C LYS A 344 -21.93 15.72 18.27
N LYS A 345 -20.78 15.24 18.75
CA LYS A 345 -19.70 16.07 19.32
C LYS A 345 -19.13 17.06 18.29
N LEU A 346 -19.06 16.66 17.02
CA LEU A 346 -18.58 17.50 15.92
C LEU A 346 -19.65 18.46 15.36
N GLY A 347 -20.91 18.36 15.81
CA GLY A 347 -22.01 19.16 15.26
C GLY A 347 -22.37 18.80 13.82
N LEU A 348 -22.18 17.54 13.44
CA LEU A 348 -22.36 17.03 12.07
C LEU A 348 -23.58 16.11 11.88
N LEU A 349 -24.37 15.83 12.92
CA LEU A 349 -25.54 14.93 12.83
C LEU A 349 -26.67 15.46 11.94
N ASN A 350 -26.80 16.78 11.79
CA ASN A 350 -27.96 17.41 11.11
C ASN A 350 -27.60 18.08 9.77
N LYS A 351 -26.31 18.12 9.41
CA LYS A 351 -25.86 18.36 8.04
C LYS A 351 -25.92 17.04 7.32
#